data_AF-A0A974NME9-F1
#
_entry.id   AF-A0A974NME9-F1
#
_cell.length_a   1.000
_cell.length_b   1.000
_cell.length_c   1.000
_cell.angle_alpha   90.00
_cell.angle_beta   90.00
_cell.angle_gamma   90.00
#
_symmetry.space_group_name_H-M   'P 1'
#
loop_
_entity.id
_entity.type
_entity.pdbx_description
1 polymer ?
#
loop_
_entity_poly.entity_id
_entity_poly.type
_entity_poly.pdbx_seq_one_letter_code
_entity_poly.pdbx_strand_id
1 'polypeptide(L)'
;MGLFFEERPKVKSKKAVIVLKCLIYIGLIVVVVRSLFMGFTFKDFSVVFLLFGLVSLIDGVEGYLHKQKRKYYLFDLGLAFMYFLMYVQYQYFS
;
A
#
# COMPACT_ATOMS: atom_id res chain seq x y z
N MET A 1 20.37 -4.55 -11.46
CA MET A 1 19.69 -3.48 -10.68
C MET A 1 18.53 -2.89 -11.50
N GLY A 2 17.44 -3.64 -11.77
CA GLY A 2 16.51 -3.26 -12.87
C GLY A 2 15.02 -3.60 -12.69
N LEU A 3 14.54 -3.72 -11.45
CA LEU A 3 13.12 -3.92 -11.15
C LEU A 3 12.61 -3.05 -9.99
N PHE A 4 13.44 -2.86 -8.95
CA PHE A 4 13.07 -2.10 -7.75
C PHE A 4 13.54 -0.63 -7.76
N PHE A 5 14.63 -0.32 -8.47
CA PHE A 5 15.26 1.01 -8.52
C PHE A 5 15.15 1.67 -9.90
N GLU A 6 14.24 1.19 -10.75
CA GLU A 6 13.97 1.86 -12.03
C GLU A 6 13.26 3.19 -11.72
N GLU A 7 13.91 4.31 -12.06
CA GLU A 7 13.32 5.64 -11.84
C GLU A 7 11.98 5.73 -12.56
N ARG A 8 10.90 5.74 -11.77
CA ARG A 8 9.56 5.83 -12.33
C ARG A 8 9.38 7.23 -12.90
N PRO A 9 8.79 7.38 -14.11
CA PRO A 9 8.42 8.69 -14.61
C PRO A 9 7.46 9.33 -13.59
N LYS A 10 7.84 10.50 -13.06
CA LYS A 10 7.04 11.23 -12.07
C LYS A 10 5.69 11.57 -12.70
N VAL A 11 4.68 10.81 -12.33
CA VAL A 11 3.32 11.09 -12.76
C VAL A 11 2.79 12.24 -11.93
N LYS A 12 2.12 13.20 -12.57
CA LYS A 12 1.38 14.23 -11.86
C LYS A 12 0.20 13.56 -11.16
N SER A 13 0.43 13.10 -9.94
CA SER A 13 -0.61 12.53 -9.11
C SER A 13 -1.67 13.60 -8.83
N LYS A 14 -2.94 13.23 -8.93
CA LYS A 14 -4.02 14.19 -8.65
C LYS A 14 -3.96 14.57 -7.18
N LYS A 15 -4.19 15.85 -6.85
CA LYS A 15 -4.18 16.34 -5.46
C LYS A 15 -5.04 15.47 -4.52
N ALA A 16 -6.19 15.00 -4.99
CA ALA A 16 -7.06 14.10 -4.24
C ALA A 16 -6.40 12.74 -3.86
N VAL A 17 -5.61 12.16 -4.77
CA VAL A 17 -4.90 10.89 -4.55
C VAL A 17 -3.78 11.08 -3.52
N ILE A 18 -3.08 12.21 -3.58
CA ILE A 18 -2.05 12.57 -2.60
C ILE A 18 -2.67 12.71 -1.21
N VAL A 19 -3.81 13.41 -1.08
CA VAL A 19 -4.51 13.54 0.20
C VAL A 19 -4.93 12.18 0.73
N LEU A 20 -5.44 11.30 -0.12
CA LEU A 20 -5.88 9.96 0.28
C LEU A 20 -4.70 9.09 0.76
N LYS A 21 -3.56 9.14 0.07
CA LYS A 21 -2.31 8.49 0.53
C LYS A 21 -1.84 9.06 1.86
N CYS A 22 -1.86 10.38 2.04
CA CYS A 22 -1.52 11.01 3.32
C CYS A 22 -2.43 10.52 4.46
N LEU A 23 -3.73 10.41 4.25
CA LEU A 23 -4.66 9.86 5.24
C LEU A 23 -4.30 8.41 5.61
N ILE A 24 -3.96 7.58 4.62
CA ILE A 24 -3.53 6.19 4.87
C ILE A 24 -2.23 6.16 5.68
N TYR A 25 -1.24 7.00 5.34
CA TYR A 25 0.01 7.08 6.10
C TYR A 25 -0.19 7.54 7.54
N ILE A 26 -1.10 8.51 7.77
CA ILE A 26 -1.47 8.92 9.12
C ILE A 26 -2.06 7.72 9.89
N GLY A 27 -2.96 6.96 9.27
CA GLY A 27 -3.49 5.73 9.85
C GLY A 27 -2.40 4.72 10.21
N LEU A 28 -1.40 4.56 9.34
CA LEU A 28 -0.26 3.67 9.54
C LEU A 28 0.59 4.11 10.74
N ILE A 29 0.86 5.41 10.87
CA ILE A 29 1.57 5.98 12.03
C ILE A 29 0.78 5.74 13.32
N VAL A 30 -0.53 5.95 13.31
CA VAL A 30 -1.38 5.73 14.50
C VAL A 30 -1.32 4.28 14.95
N VAL A 31 -1.38 3.32 14.01
CA VAL A 31 -1.26 1.88 14.33
C VAL A 31 0.11 1.57 14.93
N VAL A 32 1.19 2.05 14.32
CA VAL A 32 2.56 1.82 14.81
C VAL A 32 2.75 2.42 16.21
N VAL A 33 2.32 3.66 16.42
CA VAL A 33 2.40 4.34 17.73
C VAL A 33 1.63 3.55 18.78
N ARG A 34 0.39 3.14 18.47
CA ARG A 34 -0.41 2.31 19.39
C ARG A 34 0.28 1.00 19.73
N SER A 35 0.83 0.29 18.74
CA SER A 35 1.53 -0.98 18.94
C SER A 35 2.82 -0.84 19.76
N LEU A 36 3.49 0.31 19.73
CA LEU A 36 4.63 0.59 20.61
C LEU A 36 4.22 0.75 22.08
N PHE A 37 3.06 1.36 22.35
CA PHE A 37 2.58 1.58 23.72
C PHE A 37 1.82 0.39 24.32
N MET A 38 1.02 -0.33 23.52
CA MET A 38 0.16 -1.44 23.98
C MET A 38 0.76 -2.82 23.73
N GLY A 39 1.93 -2.89 23.09
CA GLY A 39 2.53 -4.14 22.63
C GLY A 39 2.08 -4.51 21.22
N PHE A 40 2.96 -5.17 20.47
CA PHE A 40 2.71 -5.54 19.08
C PHE A 40 1.81 -6.77 19.02
N THR A 41 0.62 -6.63 18.44
CA THR A 41 -0.32 -7.74 18.27
C THR A 41 -0.41 -8.19 16.81
N PHE A 42 -0.77 -9.46 16.58
CA PHE A 42 -1.03 -9.98 15.23
C PHE A 42 -2.15 -9.21 14.49
N LYS A 43 -3.09 -8.61 15.24
CA LYS A 43 -4.14 -7.75 14.67
C LYS A 43 -3.56 -6.47 14.10
N ASP A 44 -2.56 -5.86 14.73
CA ASP A 44 -1.93 -4.65 14.20
C ASP A 44 -1.22 -4.92 12.86
N PHE A 45 -0.56 -6.08 12.74
CA PHE A 45 0.02 -6.53 11.46
C PHE A 45 -1.04 -6.64 10.36
N SER A 46 -2.20 -7.22 10.65
CA SER A 46 -3.29 -7.32 9.67
C SER A 46 -3.71 -5.93 9.15
N VAL A 47 -3.85 -4.95 10.04
CA VAL A 47 -4.23 -3.58 9.67
C VAL A 47 -3.15 -2.92 8.82
N VAL A 48 -1.88 -3.12 9.17
CA VAL A 48 -0.75 -2.61 8.37
C VAL A 48 -0.78 -3.18 6.95
N PHE A 49 -0.96 -4.49 6.79
CA PHE A 49 -1.06 -5.13 5.46
C PHE A 49 -2.24 -4.59 4.65
N LEU A 50 -3.39 -4.37 5.29
CA LEU A 50 -4.55 -3.77 4.62
C LEU A 50 -4.23 -2.35 4.11
N LEU A 51 -3.59 -1.51 4.92
CA LEU A 51 -3.24 -0.14 4.55
C LEU A 51 -2.21 -0.12 3.41
N PHE A 52 -1.18 -0.98 3.46
CA PHE A 52 -0.22 -1.12 2.36
C PHE A 52 -0.87 -1.63 1.06
N GLY A 53 -1.80 -2.59 1.17
CA GLY A 53 -2.59 -3.08 0.04
C GLY A 53 -3.39 -1.98 -0.63
N LEU A 54 -4.04 -1.12 0.16
CA LEU A 54 -4.79 0.04 -0.36
C LEU A 54 -3.88 1.05 -1.07
N VAL A 55 -2.74 1.41 -0.49
CA VAL A 55 -1.79 2.34 -1.13
C VAL A 55 -1.31 1.78 -2.48
N SER A 56 -0.90 0.52 -2.49
CA SER A 56 -0.42 -0.15 -3.71
C SER A 56 -1.52 -0.28 -4.78
N LEU A 57 -2.77 -0.47 -4.37
CA LEU A 57 -3.92 -0.50 -5.28
C LEU A 57 -4.15 0.87 -5.89
N ILE A 58 -4.10 1.93 -5.08
CA ILE A 58 -4.25 3.31 -5.55
C ILE A 58 -3.13 3.67 -6.53
N ASP A 59 -1.88 3.30 -6.23
CA ASP A 59 -0.73 3.49 -7.12
C ASP A 59 -0.90 2.74 -8.45
N GLY A 60 -1.35 1.49 -8.40
CA GLY A 60 -1.64 0.69 -9.59
C GLY A 60 -2.76 1.29 -10.44
N VAL A 61 -3.87 1.71 -9.83
CA VAL A 61 -4.99 2.36 -10.55
C VAL A 61 -4.55 3.71 -11.14
N GLU A 62 -3.79 4.51 -10.39
CA GLU A 62 -3.28 5.79 -10.86
C GLU A 62 -2.27 5.63 -12.01
N GLY A 63 -1.41 4.60 -11.95
CA GLY A 63 -0.50 4.23 -13.03
C GLY A 63 -1.24 3.76 -14.30
N TYR A 64 -2.32 3.01 -14.14
CA TYR A 64 -3.20 2.62 -15.24
C TYR A 64 -3.87 3.83 -15.90
N LEU A 65 -4.48 4.72 -15.10
CA LEU A 65 -5.17 5.92 -15.57
C LEU A 65 -4.24 6.89 -16.30
N HIS A 66 -2.99 7.02 -15.85
CA HIS A 66 -2.00 7.88 -16.49
C HIS A 66 -1.22 7.21 -17.62
N LYS A 67 -1.66 6.02 -18.09
CA LYS A 67 -1.03 5.27 -19.19
C LYS A 67 0.47 5.03 -18.96
N GLN A 68 0.89 4.78 -17.71
CA GLN A 68 2.25 4.34 -17.44
C GLN A 68 2.53 2.99 -18.12
N LYS A 69 3.82 2.66 -18.28
CA LYS A 69 4.21 1.35 -18.83
C LYS A 69 3.51 0.23 -18.06
N ARG A 70 2.99 -0.74 -18.81
CA ARG A 70 2.25 -1.89 -18.30
C ARG A 70 2.93 -2.62 -17.14
N LYS A 71 4.26 -2.73 -17.18
CA LYS A 71 5.08 -3.32 -16.13
C LYS A 71 4.89 -2.65 -14.76
N TYR A 72 4.78 -1.32 -14.70
CA TYR A 72 4.73 -0.59 -13.43
C TYR A 72 3.39 -0.74 -12.73
N TYR A 73 2.27 -0.44 -13.40
CA TYR A 73 0.97 -0.52 -12.76
C TYR A 73 0.54 -1.97 -12.46
N LEU A 74 0.94 -2.95 -13.28
CA LEU A 74 0.69 -4.37 -12.98
C LEU A 74 1.48 -4.83 -11.76
N PHE A 75 2.69 -4.32 -11.57
CA PHE A 75 3.49 -4.65 -10.39
C PHE A 75 2.86 -4.08 -9.13
N ASP A 76 2.40 -2.83 -9.15
CA ASP A 76 1.72 -2.20 -8.01
C ASP A 76 0.37 -2.91 -7.70
N LEU A 77 -0.38 -3.33 -8.72
CA LEU A 77 -1.58 -4.15 -8.53
C LEU A 77 -1.25 -5.56 -8.00
N GLY A 78 -0.15 -6.16 -8.44
CA GLY A 78 0.32 -7.45 -7.95
C GLY A 78 0.72 -7.39 -6.48
N LEU A 79 1.44 -6.33 -6.08
CA LEU A 79 1.75 -6.05 -4.68
C LEU A 79 0.50 -5.82 -3.84
N ALA A 80 -0.48 -5.06 -4.36
CA ALA A 80 -1.76 -4.87 -3.70
C ALA A 80 -2.44 -6.21 -3.40
N PHE A 81 -2.50 -7.09 -4.41
CA PHE A 81 -3.07 -8.42 -4.28
C PHE A 81 -2.35 -9.27 -3.24
N MET A 82 -1.00 -9.26 -3.23
CA MET A 82 -0.20 -9.94 -2.21
C MET A 82 -0.51 -9.46 -0.79
N TYR A 83 -0.60 -8.14 -0.60
CA TYR A 83 -0.94 -7.57 0.71
C TYR A 83 -2.36 -7.92 1.17
N PHE A 84 -3.33 -7.96 0.24
CA PHE A 84 -4.67 -8.42 0.57
C PHE A 84 -4.71 -9.90 0.93
N LEU A 85 -3.95 -10.76 0.23
CA LEU A 85 -3.85 -12.18 0.61
C LEU A 85 -3.25 -12.34 2.01
N MET A 86 -2.20 -11.60 2.33
CA MET A 86 -1.62 -11.60 3.68
C MET A 86 -2.64 -11.14 4.72
N TYR A 87 -3.35 -10.04 4.46
CA TYR A 87 -4.42 -9.57 5.35
C TYR A 87 -5.46 -10.66 5.63
N VAL A 88 -5.97 -11.32 4.58
CA VAL A 88 -6.94 -12.41 4.69
C VAL A 88 -6.36 -13.57 5.51
N GLN A 89 -5.12 -13.98 5.23
CA GLN A 89 -4.46 -15.04 5.99
C GLN A 89 -4.35 -14.71 7.49
N TYR A 90 -3.95 -13.48 7.84
CA TYR A 90 -3.87 -13.06 9.25
C TYR A 90 -5.23 -13.02 9.95
N GLN A 91 -6.31 -12.76 9.22
CA GLN A 91 -7.67 -12.79 9.78
C GLN A 91 -8.15 -14.21 10.08
N TYR A 92 -7.70 -15.22 9.31
CA TYR A 92 -8.03 -16.63 9.57
C TYR A 92 -7.18 -17.28 10.68
N PHE A 93 -6.02 -16.71 11.01
CA PHE A 93 -5.09 -17.24 12.03
C PHE A 93 -5.14 -16.52 13.40
N SER A 94 -5.93 -15.45 13.54
CA SER A 94 -6.10 -14.66 14.78
C SER A 94 -7.44 -14.95 15.46
#